data_AF-X1V2B8-F1
#
_entry.id   AF-X1V2B8-F1
#
_cell.length_a   1.000
_cell.length_b   1.000
_cell.length_c   1.000
_cell.angle_alpha   90.00
_cell.angle_beta   90.00
_cell.angle_gamma   90.00
#
_symmetry.space_group_name_H-M   'P 1'
#
loop_
_entity.id
_entity.type
_entity.pdbx_description
1 polymer ?
#
loop_
_entity_poly.entity_id
_entity_poly.type
_entity_poly.pdbx_seq_one_letter_code
_entity_poly.pdbx_strand_id
1 'polypeptide(L)' 'QKNVFYGGLTDASFLFLENKGIPAIELGFPARYTHSTYEACNINDVEALIILLEKLILNTDSTIDFSRG' A
#
# COMPACT_ATOMS: atom_id res chain seq x y z
N GLN A 1 6.27 -5.73 -5.71
CA GLN A 1 6.30 -6.63 -4.54
C GLN A 1 4.86 -6.90 -4.14
N LYS A 2 4.36 -8.15 -4.22
CA LYS A 2 3.08 -8.51 -3.59
C LYS A 2 3.34 -8.58 -2.08
N ASN A 3 2.85 -7.62 -1.32
CA ASN A 3 2.99 -7.64 0.13
C ASN A 3 1.85 -8.45 0.71
N VAL A 4 2.06 -9.75 0.93
CA VAL A 4 1.14 -10.58 1.73
C VAL A 4 1.86 -10.88 3.04
N PHE A 5 1.56 -10.08 4.06
CA PHE A 5 2.18 -10.20 5.37
C PHE A 5 1.36 -11.19 6.20
N TYR A 6 1.75 -12.48 6.23
CA TYR A 6 1.08 -13.45 7.10
C TYR A 6 1.24 -13.06 8.57
N GLY A 7 0.17 -12.56 9.19
CA GLY A 7 0.12 -12.16 10.60
C GLY A 7 0.03 -10.64 10.87
N GLY A 8 0.01 -9.81 9.82
CA GLY A 8 -0.18 -8.36 9.89
C GLY A 8 -1.14 -7.89 8.81
N LEU A 9 -2.27 -8.59 8.69
CA LEU A 9 -3.24 -8.40 7.62
C LEU A 9 -4.32 -7.41 8.06
N THR A 10 -4.65 -6.47 7.18
CA THR A 10 -5.92 -5.73 7.22
C THR A 10 -6.88 -6.34 6.21
N ASP A 11 -8.18 -6.07 6.30
CA ASP A 11 -9.18 -6.57 5.33
C ASP A 11 -8.81 -6.23 3.87
N ALA A 12 -8.06 -5.14 3.65
CA ALA A 12 -7.57 -4.74 2.34
C ALA A 12 -6.58 -5.75 1.72
N SER A 13 -5.83 -6.49 2.53
CA SER A 13 -4.88 -7.49 2.05
C SER A 13 -5.58 -8.71 1.41
N PHE A 14 -6.87 -8.92 1.72
CA PHE A 14 -7.70 -9.98 1.13
C PHE A 14 -8.42 -9.55 -0.17
N LEU A 15 -8.54 -8.25 -0.46
CA LEU A 15 -9.17 -7.78 -1.71
C LEU A 15 -8.48 -8.36 -2.96
N PHE A 16 -7.16 -8.53 -2.90
CA PHE A 16 -6.38 -9.12 -4.00
C PHE A 16 -6.62 -10.62 -4.23
N LEU A 17 -7.25 -11.32 -3.27
CA LEU A 17 -7.54 -12.76 -3.35
C LEU A 17 -8.94 -13.05 -3.88
N GLU A 18 -9.90 -12.15 -3.62
CA GLU A 18 -11.31 -12.33 -4.03
C GLU A 18 -11.58 -11.95 -5.48
N ASN A 19 -10.64 -11.24 -6.15
CA ASN A 19 -10.70 -10.86 -7.58
C ASN A 19 -12.07 -10.29 -8.00
N LYS A 20 -12.68 -9.56 -7.06
CA LYS A 20 -14.01 -8.96 -7.09
C LYS A 20 -13.95 -7.67 -6.27
N GLY A 21 -14.50 -6.58 -6.79
CA GLY A 21 -14.59 -5.30 -6.08
C GLY A 21 -13.89 -4.16 -6.81
N ILE A 22 -13.65 -3.06 -6.08
CA ILE A 22 -12.94 -1.88 -6.60
C ILE A 22 -11.44 -2.21 -6.63
N PRO A 23 -10.72 -1.95 -7.74
CA PRO A 23 -9.27 -2.10 -7.78
C PRO A 23 -8.62 -1.25 -6.69
N ALA A 24 -7.90 -1.91 -5.80
CA ALA A 24 -7.20 -1.28 -4.69
C ALA A 24 -5.71 -1.62 -4.77
N ILE A 25 -4.87 -0.71 -4.28
CA ILE A 25 -3.44 -0.96 -4.08
C ILE A 25 -3.09 -0.60 -2.64
N GLU A 26 -2.38 -1.48 -1.96
CA GLU A 26 -1.88 -1.22 -0.61
C GLU A 26 -0.45 -0.68 -0.70
N LEU A 27 -0.20 0.45 -0.03
CA LEU A 27 1.10 1.11 0.03
C LEU A 27 1.48 1.32 1.49
N GLY A 28 2.77 1.22 1.80
CA GLY A 28 3.29 1.40 3.14
C GLY A 28 4.81 1.56 3.14
N PHE A 29 5.37 1.81 4.32
CA PHE A 29 6.80 1.96 4.55
C PHE A 29 7.25 1.02 5.67
N PRO A 30 8.55 0.66 5.74
CA PRO A 30 9.06 -0.17 6.82
C PRO A 30 8.93 0.51 8.19
N ALA A 31 8.24 -0.16 9.11
CA ALA A 31 8.13 0.25 10.51
C ALA A 31 8.46 -0.94 11.44
N ARG A 32 8.87 -0.63 12.67
CA ARG A 32 9.14 -1.61 13.73
C ARG A 32 8.29 -1.31 14.95
N TYR A 33 7.92 -2.38 15.65
CA TYR A 33 7.12 -2.33 16.87
C TYR A 33 5.74 -1.70 16.68
N THR A 34 5.15 -1.83 15.48
CA THR A 34 3.75 -1.44 15.21
C THR A 34 2.83 -2.08 16.26
N HIS A 35 1.93 -1.30 16.87
CA HIS A 35 1.12 -1.66 18.05
C HIS A 35 1.83 -1.67 19.42
N SER A 36 3.06 -1.16 19.51
CA SER A 36 3.72 -0.87 20.79
C SER A 36 3.54 0.60 21.17
N THR A 37 3.72 0.93 22.45
CA THR A 37 3.67 2.34 22.92
C THR A 37 4.77 3.22 22.31
N TYR A 38 5.82 2.60 21.75
CA TYR A 38 6.89 3.29 21.05
C TYR A 38 7.16 2.60 19.70
N GLU A 39 6.87 3.30 18.62
CA GLU A 39 7.08 2.82 17.26
C GLU A 39 8.32 3.47 16.65
N ALA A 40 8.96 2.78 15.70
CA ALA A 40 10.15 3.28 15.04
C ALA A 40 10.06 3.10 13.52
N CYS A 41 10.42 4.15 12.78
CA CYS A 41 10.56 4.12 11.33
C CYS A 41 11.73 5.02 10.89
N ASN A 42 12.14 4.89 9.63
CA ASN A 42 13.11 5.79 9.02
C ASN A 42 12.36 6.93 8.33
N ILE A 43 12.74 8.18 8.63
CA ILE A 43 12.10 9.36 8.04
C ILE A 43 12.20 9.37 6.51
N ASN A 44 13.32 8.87 5.97
CA ASN A 44 13.54 8.80 4.52
C ASN A 44 12.56 7.85 3.84
N ASP A 45 12.10 6.79 4.54
CA ASP A 45 11.12 5.85 3.98
C ASP A 45 9.73 6.50 3.90
N VAL A 46 9.40 7.37 4.86
CA VAL A 46 8.16 8.17 4.84
C VAL A 46 8.20 9.18 3.69
N GLU A 47 9.30 9.89 3.52
CA GLU A 47 9.49 10.83 2.40
C GLU A 47 9.40 10.12 1.04
N ALA A 48 10.03 8.96 0.91
CA ALA A 48 9.95 8.14 -0.30
C ALA A 48 8.51 7.70 -0.60
N LEU A 49 7.72 7.34 0.42
CA LEU A 49 6.32 6.99 0.25
C LEU A 49 5.48 8.19 -0.21
N ILE A 50 5.74 9.39 0.32
CA ILE A 50 5.05 10.62 -0.11
C ILE A 50 5.33 10.89 -1.59
N ILE A 51 6.60 10.81 -2.01
CA ILE A 51 7.00 11.00 -3.42
C ILE A 51 6.34 9.94 -4.32
N LEU A 52 6.25 8.70 -3.86
CA LEU A 52 5.58 7.63 -4.60
C LEU A 52 4.09 7.94 -4.79
N LEU A 53 3.39 8.35 -3.73
CA LEU A 53 1.97 8.73 -3.76
C LEU A 53 1.72 9.92 -4.69
N GLU A 54 2.55 10.95 -4.60
CA GLU A 54 2.48 12.13 -5.47
C GLU A 54 2.62 11.72 -6.94
N LYS A 55 3.65 10.94 -7.27
CA LYS A 55 3.85 10.45 -8.64
C LYS A 55 2.71 9.56 -9.10
N LEU A 56 2.17 8.71 -8.24
CA LEU A 56 1.06 7.84 -8.58
C LEU A 56 -0.16 8.68 -8.94
N ILE A 57 -0.55 9.64 -8.10
CA ILE A 57 -1.73 10.48 -8.33
C ILE A 57 -1.54 11.35 -9.58
N LEU A 58 -0.38 12.01 -9.73
CA LEU A 58 -0.15 12.95 -10.82
C LEU A 58 0.07 12.29 -12.19
N ASN A 59 0.56 11.04 -12.22
CA ASN A 59 0.81 10.31 -13.47
C ASN A 59 -0.21 9.21 -13.75
N THR A 60 -1.30 9.12 -12.97
CA THR A 60 -2.42 8.22 -13.29
C THR A 60 -3.12 8.77 -14.53
N ASP A 61 -2.84 8.18 -15.69
CA ASP A 61 -3.49 8.52 -16.95
C ASP A 61 -4.90 7.91 -17.00
N SER A 62 -5.81 8.60 -17.69
CA SER A 62 -7.15 8.15 -18.04
C SER A 62 -7.19 6.86 -18.86
N THR A 63 -6.04 6.41 -19.36
CA THR A 63 -5.85 5.16 -20.12
C THR A 63 -5.65 3.93 -19.24
N ILE A 64 -5.54 4.09 -17.92
CA ILE A 64 -5.36 2.97 -17.00
C ILE A 64 -6.65 2.15 -16.96
N ASP A 65 -6.57 0.90 -17.44
CA ASP A 65 -7.67 -0.05 -17.42
C ASP A 65 -7.85 -0.64 -16.02
N PHE A 66 -8.81 -0.09 -15.29
CA PHE A 66 -9.24 -0.58 -13.98
C PHE A 66 -10.22 -1.77 -14.05
N SER A 67 -10.56 -2.27 -15.24
CA SER A 67 -11.49 -3.41 -15.38
C SER A 67 -10.88 -4.77 -15.06
N ARG A 68 -9.55 -4.85 -14.89
CA ARG A 68 -8.80 -6.08 -14.57
C ARG A 68 -8.52 -6.26 -13.07
N GLY A 69 -9.56 -6.07 -12.25
CA GLY A 69 -9.60 -6.47 -10.84
C GLY A 69 -10.31 -7.80 -10.64
#